data_AF-A0A1W6CYC0-F1
#
_entry.id   AF-A0A1W6CYC0-F1
#
_cell.length_a   1.000
_cell.length_b   1.000
_cell.length_c   1.000
_cell.angle_alpha   90.00
_cell.angle_beta   90.00
_cell.angle_gamma   90.00
#
_symmetry.space_group_name_H-M   'P 1'
#
loop_
_entity.id
_entity.type
_entity.pdbx_description
1 polymer ?
#
loop_
_entity_poly.entity_id
_entity_poly.type
_entity_poly.pdbx_seq_one_letter_code
_entity_poly.pdbx_strand_id
1 'polypeptide(L)'
;MSEISEHTPDEKLLRMAAQIAAFFRSQPGEPPEVALAGHINDFWGYRMRIDYLALVQAGIVTDPVLRAAAPLIRLPGEPTEGVAPNDPFTHMNEAEAES
;
A
#
# COMPACT_ATOMS: atom_id res chain seq x y z
N MET A 1 -31.49 -1.89 4.81
CA MET A 1 -30.56 -3.02 4.96
C MET A 1 -29.19 -2.46 4.70
N SER A 2 -28.43 -2.18 5.75
CA SER A 2 -27.10 -1.58 5.61
C SER A 2 -26.18 -2.65 5.04
N GLU A 3 -25.85 -2.53 3.76
CA GLU A 3 -24.78 -3.29 3.11
C GLU A 3 -23.50 -2.98 3.90
N ILE A 4 -23.11 -3.96 4.71
CA ILE A 4 -21.80 -3.99 5.33
C ILE A 4 -20.85 -4.09 4.15
N SER A 5 -20.14 -3.01 3.86
CA SER A 5 -19.04 -3.05 2.90
C SER A 5 -17.93 -3.88 3.54
N GLU A 6 -18.05 -5.20 3.40
CA GLU A 6 -17.08 -6.21 3.85
C GLU A 6 -15.84 -6.19 2.94
N HIS A 7 -15.19 -5.02 2.80
CA HIS A 7 -13.87 -4.98 2.20
C HIS A 7 -12.91 -5.68 3.13
N THR A 8 -12.39 -6.83 2.69
CA THR A 8 -11.41 -7.57 3.46
C THR A 8 -10.16 -6.70 3.69
N PRO A 9 -9.44 -6.88 4.81
CA PRO A 9 -8.20 -6.16 5.08
C PRO A 9 -7.21 -6.21 3.90
N ASP A 10 -7.20 -7.34 3.19
CA ASP A 10 -6.36 -7.62 2.03
C ASP A 10 -6.72 -6.75 0.81
N GLU A 11 -8.01 -6.60 0.51
CA GLU A 11 -8.48 -5.73 -0.57
C GLU A 11 -8.17 -4.26 -0.29
N LYS A 12 -8.33 -3.83 0.97
CA LYS A 12 -7.95 -2.47 1.38
C LYS A 12 -6.44 -2.26 1.20
N LEU A 13 -5.63 -3.23 1.59
CA LEU A 13 -4.17 -3.19 1.45
C LEU A 13 -3.74 -3.09 -0.02
N LEU A 14 -4.33 -3.92 -0.90
CA LEU A 14 -4.08 -3.86 -2.35
C LEU A 14 -4.48 -2.51 -2.93
N ARG A 15 -5.65 -1.99 -2.54
CA ARG A 15 -6.14 -0.68 -3.01
C ARG A 15 -5.18 0.44 -2.64
N MET A 16 -4.70 0.46 -1.40
CA MET A 16 -3.69 1.42 -0.94
C MET A 16 -2.41 1.33 -1.77
N ALA A 17 -1.86 0.11 -1.95
CA ALA A 17 -0.66 -0.09 -2.77
C ALA A 17 -0.86 0.39 -4.21
N ALA A 18 -2.02 0.09 -4.81
CA ALA A 18 -2.37 0.52 -6.16
C ALA A 18 -2.50 2.06 -6.28
N GLN A 19 -3.08 2.73 -5.28
CA GLN A 19 -3.18 4.19 -5.26
C GLN A 19 -1.79 4.85 -5.17
N ILE A 20 -0.91 4.33 -4.32
CA ILE A 20 0.47 4.80 -4.20
C ILE A 20 1.25 4.57 -5.51
N ALA A 21 1.10 3.39 -6.13
CA ALA A 21 1.70 3.09 -7.42
C ALA A 21 1.22 4.05 -8.52
N ALA A 22 -0.09 4.35 -8.56
CA ALA A 22 -0.67 5.30 -9.49
C ALA A 22 -0.13 6.72 -9.28
N PHE A 23 0.05 7.14 -8.02
CA PHE A 23 0.69 8.41 -7.70
C PHE A 23 2.12 8.47 -8.26
N PHE A 24 2.96 7.47 -7.98
CA PHE A 24 4.33 7.45 -8.50
C PHE A 24 4.42 7.35 -10.02
N ARG A 25 3.47 6.67 -10.69
CA ARG A 25 3.38 6.66 -12.17
C ARG A 25 3.20 8.06 -12.77
N SER A 26 2.61 9.00 -12.02
CA SER A 26 2.39 10.37 -12.48
C SER A 26 3.56 11.32 -12.17
N GLN A 27 4.50 10.91 -11.32
CA GLN A 27 5.66 11.72 -10.95
C GLN A 27 6.82 11.48 -11.93
N PRO A 28 7.52 12.53 -12.41
CA PRO A 28 8.77 12.34 -13.14
C PRO A 28 9.87 11.90 -12.17
N GLY A 29 10.54 10.78 -12.47
CA GLY A 29 11.64 10.32 -11.63
C GLY A 29 11.94 8.83 -11.78
N GLU A 30 12.00 8.15 -10.64
CA GLU A 30 12.37 6.75 -10.53
C GLU A 30 11.23 5.81 -10.97
N PRO A 31 11.51 4.55 -11.37
CA PRO A 31 10.45 3.61 -11.73
C PRO A 31 9.44 3.44 -10.58
N PRO A 32 8.13 3.39 -10.88
CA PRO A 32 7.08 3.40 -9.86
C PRO A 32 7.18 2.20 -8.91
N GLU A 33 7.72 1.06 -9.36
CA GLU A 33 7.95 -0.12 -8.53
C GLU A 33 9.03 0.10 -7.45
N VAL A 34 10.07 0.86 -7.76
CA VAL A 34 11.15 1.19 -6.83
C VAL A 34 10.65 2.20 -5.80
N ALA A 35 9.96 3.25 -6.28
CA ALA A 35 9.36 4.28 -5.42
C ALA A 35 8.28 3.69 -4.48
N LEU A 36 7.44 2.80 -5.00
CA LEU A 36 6.44 2.07 -4.20
C LEU A 36 7.10 1.21 -3.12
N ALA A 37 8.12 0.43 -3.47
CA ALA A 37 8.82 -0.41 -2.51
C ALA A 37 9.51 0.41 -1.42
N GLY A 38 10.13 1.54 -1.77
CA GLY A 38 10.67 2.50 -0.81
C GLY A 38 9.59 3.00 0.15
N HIS A 39 8.46 3.46 -0.38
CA HIS A 39 7.34 3.92 0.43
C HIS A 39 6.78 2.83 1.38
N ILE A 40 6.63 1.59 0.91
CA ILE A 40 6.20 0.47 1.77
C ILE A 40 7.25 0.22 2.87
N ASN A 41 8.54 0.29 2.53
CA ASN A 41 9.63 0.08 3.49
C ASN A 41 9.73 1.19 4.55
N ASP A 42 9.27 2.41 4.24
CA ASP A 42 9.34 3.54 5.17
C ASP A 42 8.06 3.66 6.02
N PHE A 43 6.90 3.41 5.43
CA PHE A 43 5.60 3.72 6.07
C PHE A 43 4.82 2.50 6.56
N TRP A 44 5.06 1.30 6.01
CA TRP A 44 4.26 0.12 6.38
C TRP A 44 4.93 -0.66 7.52
N GLY A 45 4.13 -1.11 8.48
CA GLY A 45 4.60 -2.00 9.55
C GLY A 45 4.91 -3.42 9.06
N TYR A 46 5.58 -4.21 9.91
CA TYR A 46 5.98 -5.59 9.61
C TYR A 46 4.81 -6.43 9.08
N ARG A 47 3.66 -6.37 9.75
CA ARG A 47 2.49 -7.17 9.40
C ARG A 47 1.95 -6.86 7.99
N MET A 48 1.80 -5.57 7.68
CA MET A 48 1.34 -5.12 6.36
C MET A 48 2.27 -5.56 5.22
N ARG A 49 3.58 -5.55 5.45
CA ARG A 49 4.55 -6.03 4.46
C ARG A 49 4.40 -7.53 4.21
N ILE A 50 4.22 -8.32 5.28
CA ILE A 50 3.99 -9.77 5.18
C ILE A 50 2.69 -10.05 4.44
N ASP A 51 1.59 -9.39 4.80
CA ASP A 51 0.28 -9.60 4.17
C ASP A 51 0.35 -9.24 2.67
N TYR A 52 1.00 -8.13 2.31
CA TYR A 52 1.22 -7.77 0.90
C TYR A 52 2.02 -8.82 0.12
N LEU A 53 3.14 -9.28 0.68
CA LEU A 53 3.96 -10.31 0.05
C LEU A 53 3.21 -11.63 -0.08
N ALA A 54 2.35 -11.97 0.89
CA ALA A 54 1.49 -13.14 0.81
C ALA A 54 0.47 -13.02 -0.35
N LEU A 55 -0.13 -11.84 -0.54
CA LEU A 55 -1.08 -11.58 -1.63
C LEU A 55 -0.41 -11.64 -3.00
N VAL A 56 0.83 -11.15 -3.12
CA VAL A 56 1.64 -11.29 -4.33
C VAL A 56 1.95 -12.76 -4.62
N GLN A 57 2.38 -13.52 -3.61
CA GLN A 57 2.68 -14.95 -3.74
C GLN A 57 1.44 -15.79 -4.07
N ALA A 58 0.28 -15.42 -3.54
CA ALA A 58 -1.00 -16.06 -3.84
C ALA A 58 -1.52 -15.75 -5.26
N GLY A 59 -0.84 -14.86 -6.01
CA GLY A 59 -1.23 -14.49 -7.37
C GLY A 59 -2.46 -13.59 -7.46
N ILE A 60 -2.88 -12.99 -6.33
CA ILE A 60 -4.03 -12.08 -6.27
C ILE A 60 -3.68 -10.72 -6.91
N VAL A 61 -2.41 -10.31 -6.77
CA VAL A 61 -1.90 -9.06 -7.35
C VAL A 61 -1.68 -9.21 -8.85
N THR A 62 -2.53 -8.58 -9.65
CA THR A 62 -2.43 -8.61 -11.13
C THR A 62 -1.56 -7.48 -11.69
N ASP A 63 -1.51 -6.35 -10.98
CA ASP A 63 -0.76 -5.16 -11.42
C ASP A 63 0.75 -5.43 -11.52
N PRO A 64 1.39 -5.12 -12.66
CA PRO A 64 2.81 -5.43 -12.87
C PRO A 64 3.76 -4.61 -11.98
N VAL A 65 3.40 -3.38 -11.62
CA VAL A 65 4.23 -2.53 -10.74
C VAL A 65 4.19 -3.05 -9.32
N LEU A 66 3.01 -3.45 -8.83
CA LEU A 66 2.88 -4.03 -7.50
C LEU A 66 3.67 -5.35 -7.40
N ARG A 67 3.60 -6.21 -8.42
CA ARG A 67 4.41 -7.43 -8.46
C ARG A 67 5.91 -7.13 -8.53
N ALA A 68 6.33 -6.13 -9.30
CA ALA A 68 7.73 -5.74 -9.41
C ALA A 68 8.29 -5.09 -8.13
N ALA A 69 7.43 -4.47 -7.31
CA ALA A 69 7.81 -3.92 -6.02
C ALA A 69 8.07 -5.00 -4.96
N ALA A 70 7.39 -6.16 -5.05
CA ALA A 70 7.50 -7.24 -4.07
C ALA A 70 8.95 -7.68 -3.74
N PRO A 71 9.85 -7.97 -4.72
CA PRO A 71 11.24 -8.33 -4.43
C PRO A 71 12.10 -7.19 -3.84
N LEU A 72 11.62 -5.95 -3.88
CA LEU A 72 12.32 -4.77 -3.35
C LEU A 72 11.91 -4.44 -1.90
N ILE A 73 10.82 -5.03 -1.40
CA ILE A 73 10.34 -4.85 -0.03
C ILE A 73 11.27 -5.59 0.93
N ARG A 74 11.74 -4.88 1.96
CA ARG A 74 12.61 -5.40 3.01
C ARG A 74 11.78 -5.71 4.24
N LEU A 75 11.90 -6.95 4.71
CA LEU A 75 11.37 -7.36 6.01
C LEU A 75 12.43 -7.08 7.09
N PRO A 76 12.13 -6.24 8.10
CA PRO A 76 13.05 -6.09 9.23
C PRO A 76 13.17 -7.43 9.97
N GLY A 77 14.35 -7.70 10.52
CA GLY A 77 14.65 -8.93 11.27
C GLY A 77 13.90 -9.04 12.61
N GLU A 78 13.30 -7.95 13.07
CA GLU A 78 12.49 -7.89 14.28
C GLU A 78 11.07 -7.41 13.94
N PRO A 79 10.01 -8.09 14.44
CA PRO A 79 8.65 -7.59 14.30
C PRO A 79 8.52 -6.31 15.12
N THR A 80 8.60 -5.16 14.45
CA THR A 80 8.31 -3.87 15.07
C THR A 80 6.80 -3.76 15.26
N GLU A 81 6.26 -4.43 16.29
CA GLU A 81 4.92 -4.17 16.78
C GLU A 81 4.90 -2.78 17.42
N GLY A 82 4.10 -1.86 16.86
CA GLY A 82 3.78 -0.61 17.56
C GLY A 82 3.82 0.67 16.73
N VAL A 83 4.23 0.66 15.45
CA VAL A 83 4.04 1.85 14.59
C VAL A 83 2.62 1.79 14.04
N ALA A 84 1.72 2.56 14.66
CA ALA A 84 0.42 2.85 14.07
C ALA A 84 0.66 3.31 12.62
N PRO A 85 -0.05 2.75 11.62
CA PRO A 85 0.15 3.16 10.24
C PRO A 85 -0.09 4.67 10.18
N ASN A 86 0.96 5.43 9.87
CA ASN A 86 0.80 6.79 9.40
C ASN A 86 0.09 6.65 8.06
N ASP A 87 -1.24 6.66 8.11
CA ASP A 87 -2.11 6.53 6.95
C ASP A 87 -1.84 7.75 6.07
N PRO A 88 -1.11 7.62 4.93
CA PRO A 88 -0.75 8.77 4.13
C PRO A 88 -1.97 9.39 3.41
N PHE A 89 -3.17 8.82 3.61
CA PHE A 89 -4.43 9.25 3.02
C PHE A 89 -5.34 10.04 3.97
N THR A 90 -4.90 10.41 5.18
CA THR A 90 -5.71 11.27 6.09
C THR A 90 -6.04 12.66 5.52
N HIS A 91 -5.45 13.09 4.40
CA HIS A 91 -5.70 14.43 3.82
C HIS A 91 -6.48 14.48 2.49
N MET A 92 -7.11 13.39 2.02
CA MET A 92 -7.81 13.40 0.72
C MET A 92 -9.33 13.65 0.76
N ASN A 93 -9.91 14.10 1.88
CA ASN A 93 -11.36 14.36 1.96
C ASN A 93 -11.72 15.65 2.71
N GLU A 94 -11.17 16.79 2.27
CA GLU A 94 -11.57 18.14 2.76
C GLU A 94 -11.59 19.18 1.62
N ALA A 95 -12.16 18.83 0.46
CA ALA A 95 -12.33 19.77 -0.65
C ALA A 95 -13.78 19.87 -1.13
N GLU A 96 -14.78 19.72 -0.24
CA GLU A 96 -16.19 20.01 -0.55
C GLU A 96 -16.94 20.50 0.70
N ALA A 97 -16.56 21.65 1.26
CA ALA A 97 -17.46 22.49 2.03
C ALA A 97 -16.74 23.81 2.33
N GLU A 98 -16.99 24.85 1.53
CA GLU A 98 -17.49 26.14 2.02
C GLU A 98 -17.66 27.09 0.83
N SER A 99 -18.80 27.77 0.88
CA SER A 99 -19.48 28.53 -0.17
C SER A 99 -18.86 29.90 -0.47
#